data_AF-A0AAV2VQ58-F1
#
_entry.id   AF-A0AAV2VQ58-F1
#
_cell.length_a   1.000
_cell.length_b   1.000
_cell.length_c   1.000
_cell.angle_alpha   90.00
_cell.angle_beta   90.00
_cell.angle_gamma   90.00
#
_symmetry.space_group_name_H-M   'P 1'
#
loop_
_entity.id
_entity.type
_entity.pdbx_description
1 polymer ?
#
loop_
_entity_poly.entity_id
_entity_poly.type
_entity_poly.pdbx_seq_one_letter_code
_entity_poly.pdbx_strand_id
1 'polypeptide(L)'
;MKQNPSDKKLKQGVKQFYKSQHLSEDQLEVLLHKTSTPKSALPWQRVAIAAMLLIAVSLFFLFPTRNHYLDISSEIAYNHNSQMQMEVMTSSLSGIRTYLNRLDFSLTSSQHLPTSQWQVIGGRYCSIEGKLAAQIKVKHLETNEIYTLYQARLPDSLDSGVKRYTTDIDGVNVTLWEENGLLMGLAN
;
A
#
# COMPACT_ATOMS: atom_id res chain seq x y z
N MET A 1 69.37 -40.84 25.86
CA MET A 1 69.43 -39.37 25.61
C MET A 1 69.65 -38.64 26.92
N LYS A 2 70.89 -38.18 27.19
CA LYS A 2 71.23 -37.39 28.38
C LYS A 2 70.86 -35.92 28.10
N GLN A 3 70.04 -35.31 28.96
CA GLN A 3 69.68 -33.89 28.83
C GLN A 3 70.93 -32.99 28.93
N ASN A 4 71.05 -32.03 28.01
CA ASN A 4 72.18 -31.12 27.92
C ASN A 4 72.21 -30.19 29.17
N PRO A 5 73.32 -30.10 29.92
CA PRO A 5 73.40 -29.31 31.17
C PRO A 5 73.04 -27.82 31.02
N SER A 6 73.11 -27.26 29.80
CA SER A 6 72.71 -25.87 29.52
C SER A 6 71.20 -25.62 29.64
N ASP A 7 70.36 -26.56 29.18
CA ASP A 7 68.89 -26.43 29.25
C ASP A 7 68.38 -26.47 30.70
N LYS A 8 69.07 -27.23 31.55
CA LYS A 8 68.74 -27.33 32.97
C LYS A 8 69.04 -26.01 33.69
N LYS A 9 70.14 -25.33 33.33
CA LYS A 9 70.49 -24.01 33.86
C LYS A 9 69.52 -22.91 33.39
N LEU A 10 69.12 -22.93 32.11
CA LEU A 10 68.15 -21.96 31.58
C LEU A 10 66.79 -22.09 32.27
N LYS A 11 66.26 -23.32 32.38
CA LYS A 11 64.99 -23.59 33.07
C LYS A 11 65.05 -23.20 34.54
N GLN A 12 66.18 -23.43 35.20
CA GLN A 12 66.38 -23.00 36.59
C GLN A 12 66.41 -21.46 36.68
N GLY A 13 67.13 -20.77 35.80
CA GLY A 13 67.20 -19.30 35.78
C GLY A 13 65.83 -18.65 35.53
N VAL A 14 65.05 -19.15 34.58
CA VAL A 14 63.68 -18.68 34.31
C VAL A 14 62.77 -18.93 35.52
N LYS A 15 62.84 -20.13 36.11
CA LYS A 15 62.04 -20.45 37.31
C LYS A 15 62.41 -19.56 38.50
N GLN A 16 63.68 -19.19 38.63
CA GLN A 16 64.15 -18.30 39.69
C GLN A 16 63.70 -16.86 39.44
N PHE A 17 63.78 -16.38 38.19
CA PHE A 17 63.31 -15.06 37.78
C PHE A 17 61.82 -14.86 38.06
N TYR A 18 60.96 -15.81 37.67
CA TYR A 18 59.53 -15.72 37.96
C TYR A 18 59.19 -15.93 39.45
N LYS A 19 60.02 -16.67 40.20
CA LYS A 19 59.88 -16.76 41.67
C LYS A 19 60.26 -15.46 42.37
N SER A 20 61.17 -14.67 41.82
CA SER A 20 61.53 -13.36 42.39
C SER A 20 60.53 -12.25 42.04
N GLN A 21 59.63 -12.49 41.09
CA GLN A 21 58.57 -11.54 40.76
C GLN A 21 57.37 -11.76 41.69
N HIS A 22 57.29 -10.94 42.72
CA HIS A 22 56.10 -10.83 43.57
C HIS A 22 55.40 -9.52 43.21
N LEU A 23 54.10 -9.60 42.92
CA LEU A 23 53.25 -8.43 42.93
C LEU A 23 53.14 -7.96 44.39
N SER A 24 53.36 -6.68 44.66
CA SER A 24 53.03 -6.13 45.98
C SER A 24 51.52 -6.25 46.20
N GLU A 25 51.10 -6.34 47.47
CA GLU A 25 49.67 -6.37 47.81
C GLU A 25 48.93 -5.18 47.19
N ASP A 26 49.56 -4.00 47.16
CA ASP A 26 49.04 -2.80 46.49
C ASP A 26 48.84 -2.99 44.97
N GLN A 27 49.78 -3.65 44.28
CA GLN A 27 49.67 -3.91 42.84
C GLN A 27 48.58 -4.95 42.54
N LEU A 28 48.44 -5.94 43.42
CA LEU A 28 47.38 -6.94 43.34
C LEU A 28 46.00 -6.31 43.57
N GLU A 29 45.90 -5.41 44.56
CA GLU A 29 44.67 -4.69 44.87
C GLU A 29 44.27 -3.74 43.73
N VAL A 30 45.24 -3.04 43.13
CA VAL A 30 45.01 -2.23 41.93
C VAL A 30 44.50 -3.07 40.76
N LEU A 31 45.05 -4.27 40.54
CA LEU A 31 44.58 -5.17 39.48
C LEU A 31 43.19 -5.72 39.75
N LEU A 32 42.90 -6.14 40.98
CA LEU A 32 41.59 -6.61 41.42
C LEU A 32 40.52 -5.51 41.30
N HIS A 33 40.88 -4.28 41.63
CA HIS A 33 39.99 -3.13 41.51
C HIS A 33 39.74 -2.74 40.04
N LYS A 34 40.73 -2.94 39.15
CA LYS A 34 40.61 -2.62 37.71
C LYS A 34 39.79 -3.65 36.94
N THR A 35 39.75 -4.91 37.38
CA THR A 35 38.89 -5.96 36.80
C THR A 35 37.41 -5.82 37.17
N SER A 36 37.06 -4.92 38.08
CA SER A 36 35.74 -4.83 38.71
C SER A 36 34.89 -3.66 38.23
N THR A 37 35.29 -2.94 37.17
CA THR A 37 34.43 -1.90 36.59
C THR A 37 33.38 -2.56 35.70
N PRO A 38 32.08 -2.56 36.07
CA PRO A 38 31.06 -2.96 35.13
C PRO A 38 31.10 -1.94 33.99
N LYS A 39 31.50 -2.38 32.79
CA LYS A 39 31.26 -1.59 31.58
C LYS A 39 29.76 -1.28 31.60
N SER A 40 29.40 0.00 31.63
CA SER A 40 28.00 0.41 31.52
C SER A 40 27.53 0.05 30.11
N ALA A 41 27.17 -1.23 29.95
CA ALA A 41 26.41 -1.68 28.81
C ALA A 41 25.08 -0.94 28.94
N LEU A 42 24.91 0.10 28.13
CA LEU A 42 23.58 0.58 27.82
C LEU A 42 22.76 -0.68 27.54
N PRO A 43 21.69 -0.96 28.32
CA PRO A 43 21.14 -2.29 28.40
C PRO A 43 20.76 -2.70 26.98
N TRP A 44 21.39 -3.76 26.47
CA TRP A 44 21.25 -4.21 25.07
C TRP A 44 19.79 -4.31 24.66
N GLN A 45 18.91 -4.60 25.62
CA GLN A 45 17.46 -4.56 25.51
C GLN A 45 16.91 -3.21 24.99
N ARG A 46 17.37 -2.06 25.51
CA ARG A 46 16.96 -0.73 25.02
C ARG A 46 17.42 -0.45 23.59
N VAL A 47 18.64 -0.91 23.24
CA VAL A 47 19.16 -0.79 21.87
C VAL A 47 18.36 -1.67 20.90
N ALA A 48 18.06 -2.92 21.31
CA ALA A 48 17.24 -3.84 20.53
C ALA A 48 15.81 -3.33 20.32
N ILE A 49 15.18 -2.77 21.36
CA ILE A 49 13.85 -2.16 21.28
C ILE A 49 13.86 -0.96 20.31
N ALA A 50 14.86 -0.09 20.42
CA ALA A 50 14.99 1.06 19.52
C ALA A 50 15.20 0.61 18.06
N ALA A 51 16.02 -0.41 17.82
CA ALA A 51 16.24 -0.96 16.49
C ALA A 51 14.97 -1.59 15.89
N MET A 52 14.19 -2.32 16.67
CA MET A 52 12.91 -2.90 16.21
C MET A 52 11.87 -1.83 15.89
N LEU A 53 11.78 -0.76 16.68
CA LEU A 53 10.90 0.37 16.40
C LEU A 53 11.30 1.08 15.10
N LEU A 54 12.60 1.30 14.88
CA LEU A 54 13.08 1.89 13.63
C LEU A 54 12.74 1.00 12.43
N ILE A 55 12.94 -0.32 12.53
CA ILE A 55 12.56 -1.26 11.47
C ILE A 55 11.05 -1.24 11.23
N ALA A 56 10.22 -1.26 12.27
CA ALA A 56 8.77 -1.23 12.13
C ALA A 56 8.27 0.07 11.46
N VAL A 57 8.83 1.22 11.85
CA VAL A 57 8.52 2.51 11.23
C VAL A 57 9.00 2.54 9.77
N SER A 58 10.21 2.06 9.48
CA SER A 58 10.70 1.95 8.10
C SER A 58 9.82 1.05 7.25
N LEU A 59 9.40 -0.10 7.76
CA LEU A 59 8.49 -1.01 7.08
C LEU A 59 7.13 -0.36 6.82
N PHE A 60 6.58 0.39 7.79
CA PHE A 60 5.32 1.13 7.62
C PHE A 60 5.36 2.11 6.44
N PHE A 61 6.48 2.81 6.23
CA PHE A 61 6.65 3.70 5.07
C PHE A 61 6.98 2.96 3.75
N LEU A 62 7.44 1.72 3.82
CA LEU A 62 7.77 0.90 2.64
C LEU A 62 6.56 0.13 2.08
N PHE A 63 5.47 -0.01 2.83
CA PHE A 63 4.24 -0.61 2.31
C PHE A 63 3.40 0.48 1.64
N PRO A 64 3.28 0.49 0.29
CA PRO A 64 2.43 1.46 -0.39
C PRO A 64 0.98 1.25 0.05
N THR A 65 0.35 2.34 0.50
CA THR A 65 -1.11 2.37 0.67
C THR A 65 -1.75 2.16 -0.69
N ARG A 66 -2.62 1.15 -0.84
CA ARG A 66 -3.40 0.99 -2.08
C ARG A 66 -4.22 2.25 -2.32
N ASN A 67 -4.19 2.74 -3.55
CA ASN A 67 -5.02 3.85 -3.96
C ASN A 67 -6.26 3.31 -4.68
N HIS A 68 -7.32 3.06 -3.91
CA HIS A 68 -8.57 2.49 -4.42
C HIS A 68 -9.20 3.33 -5.54
N TYR A 69 -9.04 4.66 -5.51
CA TYR A 69 -9.48 5.52 -6.62
C TYR A 69 -8.75 5.22 -7.92
N LEU A 70 -7.44 4.98 -7.85
CA LEU A 70 -6.64 4.65 -9.03
C LEU A 70 -6.98 3.25 -9.56
N ASP A 71 -7.16 2.28 -8.67
CA ASP A 71 -7.53 0.90 -9.04
C ASP A 71 -8.89 0.86 -9.76
N ILE A 72 -9.90 1.54 -9.20
CA ILE A 72 -11.23 1.63 -9.80
C ILE A 72 -11.19 2.39 -11.13
N SER A 73 -10.48 3.52 -11.19
CA SER A 73 -10.34 4.26 -12.45
C SER A 73 -9.64 3.42 -13.52
N SER A 74 -8.67 2.58 -13.14
CA SER A 74 -7.99 1.67 -14.08
C SER A 74 -8.95 0.62 -14.63
N GLU A 75 -9.81 0.05 -13.79
CA GLU A 75 -10.86 -0.89 -14.21
C GLU A 75 -11.85 -0.21 -15.18
N ILE A 76 -12.26 1.02 -14.88
CA ILE A 76 -13.15 1.81 -15.73
C ILE A 76 -12.51 2.13 -17.09
N ALA A 77 -11.26 2.55 -17.12
CA ALA A 77 -10.51 2.83 -18.35
C ALA A 77 -10.39 1.57 -19.23
N TYR A 78 -10.02 0.44 -18.61
CA TYR A 78 -9.96 -0.86 -19.29
C TYR A 78 -11.32 -1.26 -19.90
N ASN A 79 -12.40 -1.15 -19.12
CA ASN A 79 -13.75 -1.48 -19.56
C ASN A 79 -14.24 -0.53 -20.67
N HIS A 80 -13.87 0.75 -20.62
CA HIS A 80 -14.17 1.74 -21.65
C HIS A 80 -13.48 1.36 -22.98
N ASN A 81 -12.18 1.09 -22.92
CA ASN A 81 -11.38 0.71 -24.09
C ASN A 81 -11.82 -0.62 -24.72
N SER A 82 -12.38 -1.53 -23.93
CA SER A 82 -12.89 -2.82 -24.43
C SER A 82 -14.07 -2.67 -25.40
N GLN A 83 -14.77 -1.53 -25.41
CA GLN A 83 -15.85 -1.19 -26.36
C GLN A 83 -16.91 -2.29 -26.56
N MET A 84 -17.22 -3.03 -25.49
CA MET A 84 -18.21 -4.12 -25.54
C MET A 84 -19.57 -3.60 -26.00
N GLN A 85 -20.32 -4.47 -26.71
CA GLN A 85 -21.65 -4.14 -27.20
C GLN A 85 -22.61 -3.93 -26.02
N MET A 86 -23.54 -2.98 -26.16
CA MET A 86 -24.59 -2.80 -25.15
C MET A 86 -25.57 -3.98 -25.22
N GLU A 87 -26.06 -4.40 -24.07
CA GLU A 87 -27.04 -5.48 -23.96
C GLU A 87 -28.47 -4.98 -24.21
N VAL A 88 -28.71 -3.70 -23.90
CA VAL A 88 -29.96 -3.01 -24.22
C VAL A 88 -29.66 -1.68 -24.91
N MET A 89 -30.31 -1.46 -26.06
CA MET A 89 -30.28 -0.20 -26.79
C MET A 89 -31.58 0.56 -26.51
N THR A 90 -31.49 1.68 -25.79
CA THR A 90 -32.65 2.52 -25.44
C THR A 90 -32.18 3.92 -25.11
N SER A 91 -32.98 4.91 -25.49
CA SER A 91 -32.74 6.32 -25.14
C SER A 91 -33.22 6.70 -23.74
N SER A 92 -33.71 5.74 -22.97
CA SER A 92 -34.31 5.98 -21.65
C SER A 92 -33.57 5.24 -20.54
N LEU A 93 -33.22 5.96 -19.47
CA LEU A 93 -32.63 5.35 -18.28
C LEU A 93 -33.59 4.35 -17.61
N SER A 94 -34.90 4.58 -17.70
CA SER A 94 -35.93 3.66 -17.20
C SER A 94 -35.93 2.33 -17.96
N GLY A 95 -35.73 2.35 -19.28
CA GLY A 95 -35.55 1.14 -20.10
C GLY A 95 -34.32 0.35 -19.66
N ILE A 96 -33.20 1.04 -19.41
CA ILE A 96 -31.99 0.40 -18.88
C ILE A 96 -32.24 -0.19 -17.50
N ARG A 97 -32.90 0.54 -16.59
CA ARG A 97 -33.21 0.04 -15.24
C ARG A 97 -34.08 -1.21 -15.27
N THR A 98 -35.04 -1.28 -16.20
CA THR A 98 -35.92 -2.43 -16.36
C THR A 98 -35.14 -3.67 -16.82
N TYR A 99 -34.19 -3.48 -17.75
CA TYR A 99 -33.33 -4.55 -18.25
C TYR A 99 -32.29 -4.98 -17.20
N LEU A 100 -31.61 -4.02 -16.57
CA LEU A 100 -30.58 -4.25 -15.56
C LEU A 100 -31.15 -4.53 -14.16
N ASN A 101 -32.18 -5.38 -14.07
CA ASN A 101 -32.95 -5.64 -12.83
C ASN A 101 -32.23 -6.47 -11.75
N ARG A 102 -31.10 -7.11 -12.08
CA ARG A 102 -30.23 -7.87 -11.15
C ARG A 102 -29.31 -7.00 -10.28
N LEU A 103 -29.27 -5.69 -10.47
CA LEU A 103 -28.50 -4.78 -9.62
C LEU A 103 -29.14 -4.74 -8.22
N ASP A 104 -28.32 -4.74 -7.16
CA ASP A 104 -28.78 -4.59 -5.77
C ASP A 104 -29.04 -3.11 -5.39
N PHE A 105 -28.92 -2.21 -6.37
CA PHE A 105 -29.21 -0.79 -6.27
C PHE A 105 -30.04 -0.32 -7.47
N SER A 106 -30.69 0.83 -7.34
CA SER A 106 -31.43 1.46 -8.43
C SER A 106 -30.56 2.46 -9.18
N LEU A 107 -30.53 2.38 -10.51
CA LEU A 107 -29.86 3.39 -11.34
C LEU A 107 -30.47 4.77 -11.12
N THR A 108 -29.63 5.80 -11.01
CA THR A 108 -30.09 7.19 -10.84
C THR A 108 -29.70 8.06 -12.02
N SER A 109 -30.51 9.06 -12.33
CA SER A 109 -30.08 10.14 -13.23
C SER A 109 -29.03 10.96 -12.50
N SER A 110 -27.90 11.27 -13.17
CA SER A 110 -26.85 12.10 -12.58
C SER A 110 -27.14 13.58 -12.78
N GLN A 111 -26.97 14.39 -11.73
CA GLN A 111 -27.03 15.84 -11.79
C GLN A 111 -25.90 16.43 -12.64
N HIS A 112 -24.79 15.71 -12.82
CA HIS A 112 -23.67 16.11 -13.67
C HIS A 112 -23.88 15.80 -15.15
N LEU A 113 -24.88 14.98 -15.49
CA LEU A 113 -25.24 14.64 -16.86
C LEU A 113 -26.72 14.97 -17.12
N PRO A 114 -27.09 16.27 -17.14
CA PRO A 114 -28.47 16.67 -17.36
C PRO A 114 -28.95 16.25 -18.75
N THR A 115 -30.21 15.82 -18.84
CA THR A 115 -30.81 15.33 -20.09
C THR A 115 -30.94 16.39 -21.19
N SER A 116 -30.76 17.67 -20.85
CA SER A 116 -30.68 18.77 -21.81
C SER A 116 -29.36 18.80 -22.59
N GLN A 117 -28.30 18.20 -22.04
CA GLN A 117 -26.96 18.15 -22.63
C GLN A 117 -26.53 16.74 -23.00
N TRP A 118 -27.14 15.73 -22.39
CA TRP A 118 -26.74 14.33 -22.54
C TRP A 118 -27.90 13.45 -22.98
N GLN A 119 -27.60 12.53 -23.89
CA GLN A 119 -28.53 11.52 -24.35
C GLN A 119 -28.02 10.13 -24.00
N VAL A 120 -28.88 9.30 -23.42
CA VAL A 120 -28.59 7.87 -23.20
C VAL A 120 -28.72 7.13 -24.53
N ILE A 121 -27.80 6.19 -24.79
CA ILE A 121 -27.83 5.33 -25.99
C ILE A 121 -28.23 3.90 -25.63
N GLY A 122 -27.73 3.40 -24.50
CA GLY A 122 -27.95 2.03 -24.07
C GLY A 122 -27.15 1.70 -22.83
N GLY A 123 -27.30 0.46 -22.35
CA GLY A 123 -26.60 -0.01 -21.16
C GLY A 123 -26.35 -1.50 -21.17
N ARG A 124 -25.53 -1.93 -20.22
CA ARG A 124 -25.19 -3.33 -19.98
C ARG A 124 -24.72 -3.54 -18.54
N TYR A 125 -24.67 -4.80 -18.13
CA TYR A 125 -23.98 -5.17 -16.90
C TYR A 125 -22.46 -5.03 -17.07
N CYS A 126 -21.81 -4.59 -16.01
CA CYS A 126 -20.37 -4.69 -15.84
C CYS A 126 -20.06 -5.08 -14.40
N SER A 127 -18.79 -5.02 -14.05
CA SER A 127 -18.29 -5.18 -12.68
C SER A 127 -17.44 -3.97 -12.33
N ILE A 128 -17.49 -3.57 -11.06
CA ILE A 128 -16.52 -2.69 -10.41
C ILE A 128 -16.14 -3.34 -9.09
N GLU A 129 -14.84 -3.56 -8.86
CA GLU A 129 -14.31 -4.32 -7.72
C GLU A 129 -15.00 -5.69 -7.49
N GLY A 130 -15.34 -6.38 -8.59
CA GLY A 130 -15.97 -7.71 -8.54
C GLY A 130 -17.46 -7.71 -8.18
N LYS A 131 -18.09 -6.54 -7.95
CA LYS A 131 -19.53 -6.41 -7.69
C LYS A 131 -20.25 -5.96 -8.97
N LEU A 132 -21.51 -6.40 -9.13
CA LEU A 132 -22.32 -5.99 -10.28
C LEU A 132 -22.48 -4.47 -10.33
N ALA A 133 -22.26 -3.92 -11.51
CA ALA A 133 -22.39 -2.50 -11.81
C ALA A 133 -23.09 -2.30 -13.16
N ALA A 134 -23.45 -1.06 -13.46
CA ALA A 134 -24.02 -0.68 -14.74
C ALA A 134 -23.01 0.13 -15.55
N GLN A 135 -22.89 -0.22 -16.83
CA GLN A 135 -22.18 0.55 -17.84
C GLN A 135 -23.22 1.12 -18.81
N ILE A 136 -23.22 2.42 -19.01
CA ILE A 136 -24.21 3.17 -19.78
C ILE A 136 -23.46 3.99 -20.83
N LYS A 137 -23.77 3.80 -22.12
CA LYS A 137 -23.28 4.68 -23.17
C LYS A 137 -24.13 5.94 -23.21
N VAL A 138 -23.49 7.09 -23.11
CA VAL A 138 -24.12 8.41 -23.16
C VAL A 138 -23.44 9.28 -24.21
N LYS A 139 -24.18 10.20 -24.80
CA LYS A 139 -23.71 11.09 -25.86
C LYS A 139 -23.89 12.53 -25.44
N HIS A 140 -22.84 13.34 -25.56
CA HIS A 140 -22.94 14.77 -25.39
C HIS A 140 -23.62 15.38 -26.63
N LEU A 141 -24.71 16.12 -26.45
CA LEU A 141 -25.54 16.61 -27.55
C LEU A 141 -24.87 17.73 -28.36
N GLU A 142 -24.00 18.52 -27.73
CA GLU A 142 -23.27 19.62 -28.39
C GLU A 142 -22.08 19.11 -29.23
N THR A 143 -21.19 18.32 -28.62
CA THR A 143 -19.96 17.83 -29.27
C THR A 143 -20.17 16.54 -30.08
N ASN A 144 -21.32 15.87 -29.92
CA ASN A 144 -21.60 14.53 -30.44
C ASN A 144 -20.68 13.41 -29.91
N GLU A 145 -19.83 13.69 -28.93
CA GLU A 145 -18.90 12.72 -28.36
C GLU A 145 -19.62 11.67 -27.51
N ILE A 146 -19.09 10.45 -27.54
CA ILE A 146 -19.64 9.30 -26.80
C ILE A 146 -18.78 9.05 -25.58
N TYR A 147 -19.45 9.02 -24.43
CA TYR A 147 -18.86 8.72 -23.13
C TYR A 147 -19.44 7.42 -22.60
N THR A 148 -18.74 6.85 -21.63
CA THR A 148 -19.25 5.71 -20.85
C THR A 148 -19.42 6.11 -19.40
N LEU A 149 -20.68 6.10 -18.93
CA LEU A 149 -21.04 6.31 -17.54
C LEU A 149 -21.15 4.96 -16.82
N TYR A 150 -20.50 4.86 -15.68
CA TYR A 150 -20.56 3.73 -14.76
C TYR A 150 -21.35 4.14 -13.53
N GLN A 151 -22.23 3.25 -13.07
CA GLN A 151 -22.89 3.36 -11.76
C GLN A 151 -22.66 2.07 -11.00
N ALA A 152 -22.14 2.19 -9.79
CA ALA A 152 -21.92 1.07 -8.89
C ALA A 152 -22.35 1.47 -7.48
N ARG A 153 -22.65 0.49 -6.63
CA ARG A 153 -22.71 0.74 -5.19
C ARG A 153 -21.37 1.29 -4.72
N LEU A 154 -21.38 2.28 -3.83
CA LEU A 154 -20.14 2.80 -3.26
C LEU A 154 -19.34 1.63 -2.65
N PRO A 155 -18.12 1.35 -3.14
CA PRO A 155 -17.32 0.26 -2.60
C PRO A 155 -16.90 0.54 -1.15
N ASP A 156 -16.81 -0.52 -0.34
CA ASP A 156 -16.41 -0.42 1.08
C ASP A 156 -14.96 0.06 1.25
N SER A 157 -14.19 0.04 0.15
CA SER A 157 -12.81 0.51 0.05
C SER A 157 -12.70 2.04 -0.10
N LEU A 158 -13.81 2.73 -0.40
CA LEU A 158 -13.87 4.18 -0.55
C LEU A 158 -14.61 4.82 0.62
N ASP A 159 -14.07 5.94 1.12
CA ASP A 159 -14.77 6.80 2.04
C ASP A 159 -15.99 7.45 1.36
N SER A 160 -17.09 7.57 2.09
CA SER A 160 -18.26 8.33 1.63
C SER A 160 -17.93 9.82 1.46
N GLY A 161 -18.64 10.46 0.55
CA GLY A 161 -18.44 11.86 0.18
C GLY A 161 -17.36 12.07 -0.88
N VAL A 162 -17.24 11.16 -1.86
CA VAL A 162 -16.32 11.34 -3.00
C VAL A 162 -16.71 12.59 -3.79
N LYS A 163 -16.00 13.72 -3.57
CA LYS A 163 -16.38 15.02 -4.15
C LYS A 163 -16.23 15.06 -5.66
N ARG A 164 -15.04 14.72 -6.16
CA ARG A 164 -14.69 14.50 -7.57
C ARG A 164 -13.22 14.11 -7.64
N TYR A 165 -12.89 13.03 -8.33
CA TYR A 165 -11.53 12.57 -8.57
C TYR A 165 -11.34 12.34 -10.06
N THR A 166 -10.38 13.00 -10.69
CA THR A 166 -10.12 12.86 -12.13
C THR A 166 -8.69 12.39 -12.35
N THR A 167 -8.51 11.43 -13.23
CA THR A 167 -7.21 10.88 -13.60
C THR A 167 -7.21 10.45 -15.08
N ASP A 168 -6.04 10.46 -15.70
CA ASP A 168 -5.83 9.94 -17.05
C ASP A 168 -5.15 8.57 -16.94
N ILE A 169 -5.73 7.56 -17.60
CA ILE A 169 -5.21 6.20 -17.59
C ILE A 169 -5.25 5.68 -19.02
N ASP A 170 -4.08 5.42 -19.59
CA ASP A 170 -3.92 4.93 -20.96
C ASP A 170 -4.65 5.79 -22.01
N GLY A 171 -4.68 7.12 -21.80
CA GLY A 171 -5.34 8.09 -22.69
C GLY A 171 -6.86 8.15 -22.53
N VAL A 172 -7.43 7.49 -21.52
CA VAL A 172 -8.83 7.61 -21.11
C VAL A 172 -8.91 8.54 -19.91
N ASN A 173 -9.68 9.61 -20.01
CA ASN A 173 -9.92 10.47 -18.86
C ASN A 173 -11.07 9.91 -18.03
N VAL A 174 -10.76 9.52 -16.79
CA VAL A 174 -11.73 8.95 -15.86
C VAL A 174 -12.02 9.95 -14.76
N THR A 175 -13.30 10.31 -14.60
CA THR A 175 -13.79 11.14 -13.51
C THR A 175 -14.73 10.35 -12.62
N LEU A 176 -14.39 10.23 -11.33
CA LEU A 176 -15.18 9.59 -10.28
C LEU A 176 -15.85 10.63 -9.39
N TRP A 177 -17.06 10.35 -8.93
CA TRP A 177 -17.74 11.10 -7.88
C TRP A 177 -18.79 10.22 -7.20
N GLU A 178 -19.25 10.62 -6.02
CA GLU A 178 -20.39 9.97 -5.37
C GLU A 178 -21.66 10.78 -5.61
N GLU A 179 -22.75 10.08 -5.90
CA GLU A 179 -24.07 10.68 -6.04
C GLU A 179 -25.15 9.71 -5.56
N ASN A 180 -26.02 10.16 -4.64
CA ASN A 180 -27.10 9.36 -4.06
C ASN A 180 -26.63 8.02 -3.45
N GLY A 181 -25.42 7.97 -2.86
CA GLY A 181 -24.82 6.77 -2.29
C GLY A 181 -24.28 5.77 -3.33
N LEU A 182 -24.22 6.16 -4.61
CA LEU A 182 -23.61 5.38 -5.68
C LEU A 182 -22.28 6.01 -6.07
N LEU A 183 -21.32 5.15 -6.38
CA LEU A 183 -20.14 5.55 -7.12
C LEU A 183 -20.52 5.77 -8.58
N MET A 184 -20.18 6.96 -9.08
CA MET A 184 -20.29 7.33 -10.47
C MET A 184 -18.90 7.40 -11.09
N GLY A 185 -18.76 6.92 -12.32
CA GLY A 185 -17.53 7.04 -13.08
C GLY A 185 -17.82 7.41 -14.53
N LEU A 186 -17.17 8.44 -15.06
CA LEU A 186 -17.32 8.86 -16.45
C LEU A 186 -15.98 8.69 -17.17
N ALA A 187 -16.01 8.05 -18.34
CA ALA A 187 -14.84 7.81 -19.19
C ALA A 187 -15.06 8.32 -20.62
N ASN A 188 -14.04 8.98 -21.18
CA ASN A 188 -13.91 9.40 -22.59
C ASN A 188 -12.48 9.28 -23.13
#